data_AF-A0A845GGX5-F1
#
_entry.id   AF-A0A845GGX5-F1
#
_cell.length_a   1.000
_cell.length_b   1.000
_cell.length_c   1.000
_cell.angle_alpha   90.00
_cell.angle_beta   90.00
_cell.angle_gamma   90.00
#
_symmetry.space_group_name_H-M   'P 1'
#
loop_
_entity.id
_entity.type
_entity.pdbx_description
1 polymer ?
#
loop_
_entity_poly.entity_id
_entity_poly.type
_entity_poly.pdbx_seq_one_letter_code
_entity_poly.pdbx_strand_id
1 'polypeptide(L)'
;MKDRIELAIPVPPMFERAMWYAGDATLVGFYWDCIFDDCVMVDGHSDQIASRNSWSVFCEHPKIAPTLESFAFGNRDYHARNILILDRQKRRFFVMEHDEGEAMIRELAPRHYARSELMRGTATQLTVAARDGKHVLDRPLISKDLAAEIIHSSSGLEKAMVAWLDAGSQPSSAWHS
;
A
#
# COMPACT_ATOMS: atom_id res chain seq x y z
N MET A 1 8.61 22.27 -8.63
CA MET A 1 7.63 21.18 -8.69
C MET A 1 8.31 20.10 -9.52
N LYS A 2 8.87 19.06 -8.89
CA LYS A 2 9.48 17.97 -9.66
C LYS A 2 8.38 17.10 -10.29
N ASP A 3 8.71 16.44 -11.39
CA ASP A 3 7.74 15.80 -12.27
C ASP A 3 7.15 14.54 -11.66
N ARG A 4 5.82 14.50 -11.60
CA ARG A 4 5.02 13.29 -11.36
C ARG A 4 4.98 12.48 -12.64
N ILE A 5 5.47 11.24 -12.61
CA ILE A 5 5.41 10.34 -13.76
C ILE A 5 4.17 9.48 -13.66
N GLU A 6 3.16 9.74 -14.49
CA GLU A 6 1.97 8.87 -14.57
C GLU A 6 2.34 7.53 -15.22
N LEU A 7 1.93 6.42 -14.59
CA LEU A 7 2.19 5.09 -15.11
C LEU A 7 0.99 4.59 -15.92
N ALA A 8 1.26 4.10 -17.13
CA ALA A 8 0.26 3.46 -17.99
C ALA A 8 -0.06 2.01 -17.55
N ILE A 9 -0.14 1.77 -16.25
CA ILE A 9 -0.52 0.48 -15.66
C ILE A 9 -1.94 0.55 -15.09
N PRO A 10 -2.72 -0.54 -15.18
CA PRO A 10 -4.08 -0.55 -14.66
C PRO A 10 -4.09 -0.58 -13.13
N VAL A 11 -5.17 -0.08 -12.53
CA VAL A 11 -5.36 -0.14 -11.06
C VAL A 11 -6.44 -1.19 -10.71
N PRO A 12 -6.05 -2.38 -10.24
CA PRO A 12 -7.01 -3.43 -9.89
C PRO A 12 -8.03 -2.94 -8.86
N PRO A 13 -9.33 -3.20 -9.01
CA PRO A 13 -10.37 -2.67 -8.11
C PRO A 13 -10.24 -3.19 -6.67
N MET A 14 -9.53 -4.30 -6.47
CA MET A 14 -9.21 -4.89 -5.18
C MET A 14 -7.87 -4.44 -4.60
N PHE A 15 -7.11 -3.59 -5.29
CA PHE A 15 -5.72 -3.26 -4.95
C PHE A 15 -5.57 -2.75 -3.52
N GLU A 16 -6.32 -1.71 -3.12
CA GLU A 16 -6.23 -1.16 -1.77
C GLU A 16 -6.52 -2.21 -0.70
N ARG A 17 -7.57 -3.01 -0.88
CA ARG A 17 -7.95 -4.06 0.08
C ARG A 17 -6.90 -5.17 0.14
N ALA A 18 -6.31 -5.54 -1.00
CA ALA A 18 -5.21 -6.50 -1.06
C ALA A 18 -3.98 -5.99 -0.28
N MET A 19 -3.71 -4.69 -0.37
CA MET A 19 -2.66 -4.01 0.40
C MET A 19 -3.03 -3.77 1.87
N TRP A 20 -4.20 -4.20 2.33
CA TRP A 20 -4.76 -3.92 3.67
C TRP A 20 -5.10 -2.45 3.94
N TYR A 21 -5.19 -1.62 2.91
CA TYR A 21 -5.64 -0.24 3.06
C TYR A 21 -7.16 -0.16 3.18
N ALA A 22 -7.62 0.34 4.34
CA ALA A 22 -9.03 0.60 4.63
C ALA A 22 -9.36 2.09 4.84
N GLY A 23 -8.37 2.97 4.62
CA GLY A 23 -8.53 4.41 4.80
C GLY A 23 -9.31 5.08 3.65
N ASP A 24 -9.54 6.38 3.83
CA ASP A 24 -10.32 7.25 2.96
C ASP A 24 -9.48 8.36 2.30
N ALA A 25 -8.15 8.35 2.47
CA ALA A 25 -7.27 9.32 1.82
C ALA A 25 -7.40 9.26 0.30
N THR A 26 -7.26 10.41 -0.35
CA THR A 26 -7.29 10.52 -1.82
C THR A 26 -6.04 9.93 -2.45
N LEU A 27 -4.89 10.15 -1.81
CA LEU A 27 -3.58 9.67 -2.25
C LEU A 27 -3.05 8.67 -1.23
N VAL A 28 -2.52 7.56 -1.74
CA VAL A 28 -1.84 6.56 -0.90
C VAL A 28 -0.55 6.16 -1.61
N GLY A 29 0.58 6.34 -0.92
CA GLY A 29 1.90 5.93 -1.38
C GLY A 29 2.25 4.55 -0.87
N PHE A 30 2.99 3.78 -1.66
CA PHE A 30 3.47 2.43 -1.34
C PHE A 30 4.94 2.30 -1.73
N TYR A 31 5.72 1.68 -0.86
CA TYR A 31 7.13 1.38 -1.10
C TYR A 31 7.59 0.23 -0.21
N TRP A 32 8.80 -0.27 -0.44
CA TRP A 32 9.46 -1.24 0.42
C TRP A 32 10.45 -0.55 1.36
N ASP A 33 10.29 -0.79 2.66
CA ASP A 33 11.20 -0.29 3.68
C ASP A 33 12.21 -1.37 4.06
N CYS A 34 13.50 -1.10 3.83
CA CYS A 34 14.58 -2.06 4.11
C CYS A 34 14.86 -2.25 5.61
N ILE A 35 14.47 -1.31 6.48
CA ILE A 35 14.66 -1.40 7.93
C ILE A 35 13.64 -2.39 8.52
N PHE A 36 12.38 -2.30 8.07
CA PHE A 36 11.32 -3.22 8.48
C PHE A 36 11.29 -4.51 7.65
N ASP A 37 12.01 -4.55 6.54
CA ASP A 37 11.93 -5.61 5.53
C ASP A 37 10.49 -5.81 5.06
N ASP A 38 9.71 -4.74 4.89
CA ASP A 38 8.28 -4.89 4.58
C ASP A 38 7.77 -3.83 3.61
N CYS A 39 6.61 -4.09 3.01
CA CYS A 39 5.89 -3.08 2.26
C CYS A 39 5.22 -2.11 3.24
N VAL A 40 5.44 -0.82 3.02
CA VAL A 40 4.85 0.27 3.80
C VAL A 40 3.91 1.07 2.90
N MET A 41 2.81 1.53 3.49
CA MET A 41 1.91 2.51 2.89
C MET A 41 1.90 3.80 3.70
N VAL A 42 1.74 4.93 3.00
CA VAL A 42 1.57 6.26 3.61
C VAL A 42 0.36 6.95 2.99
N ASP A 43 -0.53 7.45 3.83
CA ASP A 43 -1.78 8.13 3.41
C ASP A 43 -1.83 9.61 3.82
N GLY A 44 -0.72 10.09 4.40
CA GLY A 44 -0.53 11.47 4.84
C GLY A 44 -0.95 11.73 6.28
N HIS A 45 -1.56 10.75 6.95
CA HIS A 45 -1.84 10.79 8.39
C HIS A 45 -0.97 9.81 9.17
N SER A 46 -0.70 8.65 8.60
CA SER A 46 0.11 7.61 9.24
C SER A 46 0.84 6.75 8.22
N ASP A 47 1.91 6.13 8.70
CA ASP A 47 2.64 5.10 7.97
C ASP A 47 2.20 3.75 8.53
N GLN A 48 1.81 2.83 7.65
CA GLN A 48 1.24 1.53 8.02
C GLN A 48 1.91 0.40 7.23
N ILE A 49 1.97 -0.79 7.81
CA ILE A 49 2.44 -1.98 7.09
C ILE A 49 1.36 -2.41 6.08
N ALA A 50 1.77 -2.63 4.85
CA ALA A 50 0.96 -3.17 3.77
C ALA A 50 1.21 -4.68 3.60
N SER A 51 0.36 -5.34 2.81
CA SER A 51 0.55 -6.76 2.50
C SER A 51 1.80 -6.99 1.63
N ARG A 52 2.87 -7.56 2.23
CA ARG A 52 4.07 -8.01 1.52
C ARG A 52 3.75 -8.87 0.29
N ASN A 53 2.89 -9.86 0.46
CA ASN A 53 2.56 -10.83 -0.59
C ASN A 53 1.82 -10.15 -1.75
N SER A 54 0.84 -9.31 -1.44
CA SER A 54 0.08 -8.59 -2.46
C SER A 54 0.94 -7.56 -3.19
N TRP A 55 1.91 -6.95 -2.50
CA TRP A 55 2.96 -6.13 -3.10
C TRP A 55 3.79 -6.89 -4.11
N SER A 56 4.38 -8.01 -3.72
CA SER A 56 5.15 -8.87 -4.63
C SER A 56 4.32 -9.31 -5.82
N VAL A 57 3.11 -9.84 -5.60
CA VAL A 57 2.22 -10.30 -6.68
C VAL A 57 1.91 -9.19 -7.68
N PHE A 58 1.67 -7.95 -7.21
CA PHE A 58 1.41 -6.83 -8.10
C PHE A 58 2.66 -6.40 -8.87
N CYS A 59 3.77 -6.18 -8.17
CA CYS A 59 5.01 -5.68 -8.78
C CYS A 59 5.66 -6.68 -9.75
N GLU A 60 5.55 -7.98 -9.47
CA GLU A 60 6.12 -9.05 -10.28
C GLU A 60 5.18 -9.50 -11.43
N HIS A 61 3.95 -9.00 -11.48
CA HIS A 61 3.00 -9.36 -12.52
C HIS A 61 3.55 -8.98 -13.92
N PRO A 62 3.52 -9.85 -14.94
CA PRO A 62 4.14 -9.58 -16.25
C PRO A 62 3.64 -8.33 -16.97
N LYS A 63 2.40 -7.89 -16.70
CA LYS A 63 1.83 -6.63 -17.24
C LYS A 63 2.27 -5.37 -16.50
N ILE A 64 2.81 -5.50 -15.29
CA ILE A 64 3.16 -4.41 -14.39
C ILE A 64 4.68 -4.26 -14.31
N ALA A 65 5.38 -5.38 -14.11
CA ALA A 65 6.83 -5.41 -13.89
C ALA A 65 7.65 -4.61 -14.91
N PRO A 66 7.41 -4.70 -16.23
CA PRO A 66 8.20 -3.94 -17.21
C PRO A 66 8.09 -2.42 -17.04
N THR A 67 6.94 -1.92 -16.59
CA THR A 67 6.76 -0.49 -16.31
C THR A 67 7.43 -0.08 -15.00
N LEU A 68 7.51 -0.98 -14.03
CA LEU A 68 8.09 -0.72 -12.72
C LEU A 68 9.61 -0.87 -12.66
N GLU A 69 10.21 -1.62 -13.59
CA GLU A 69 11.65 -1.95 -13.61
C GLU A 69 12.58 -0.71 -13.61
N SER A 70 12.10 0.42 -14.15
CA SER A 70 12.87 1.67 -14.17
C SER A 70 12.86 2.45 -12.85
N PHE A 71 12.12 2.00 -11.84
CA PHE A 71 11.94 2.70 -10.58
C PHE A 71 12.43 1.87 -9.39
N ALA A 72 12.98 2.54 -8.39
CA ALA A 72 13.53 1.90 -7.20
C ALA A 72 12.59 2.07 -6.00
N PHE A 73 11.62 1.16 -5.86
CA PHE A 73 10.69 1.13 -4.72
C PHE A 73 11.28 0.53 -3.45
N GLY A 74 12.59 0.25 -3.42
CA GLY A 74 13.28 -0.37 -2.30
C GLY A 74 13.24 -1.90 -2.35
N ASN A 75 14.06 -2.52 -1.52
CA ASN A 75 14.03 -3.95 -1.22
C ASN A 75 14.72 -4.18 0.14
N ARG A 76 15.07 -5.43 0.46
CA ARG A 76 15.78 -5.75 1.72
C ARG A 76 17.17 -5.10 1.86
N ASP A 77 17.84 -4.82 0.75
CA ASP A 77 19.22 -4.35 0.71
C ASP A 77 19.34 -2.83 0.60
N TYR A 78 18.33 -2.14 0.05
CA TYR A 78 18.36 -0.70 -0.14
C TYR A 78 17.01 0.01 0.09
N HIS A 79 17.11 1.25 0.56
CA HIS A 79 15.97 2.15 0.72
C HIS A 79 15.28 2.45 -0.62
N ALA A 80 13.97 2.65 -0.56
CA ALA A 80 13.20 3.19 -1.67
C ALA A 80 13.72 4.58 -2.07
N ARG A 81 13.97 4.78 -3.36
CA ARG A 81 14.19 6.11 -3.95
C ARG A 81 12.91 6.65 -4.55
N ASN A 82 12.00 5.77 -4.93
CA ASN A 82 10.73 6.10 -5.51
C ASN A 82 9.59 5.56 -4.66
N ILE A 83 8.46 6.24 -4.73
CA ILE A 83 7.20 5.84 -4.10
C ILE A 83 6.14 5.64 -5.17
N LEU A 84 5.40 4.53 -5.10
CA LEU A 84 4.27 4.27 -5.98
C LEU A 84 3.03 4.90 -5.36
N ILE A 85 2.44 5.90 -6.01
CA ILE A 85 1.31 6.63 -5.46
C ILE A 85 0.05 6.30 -6.26
N LEU A 86 -0.99 5.90 -5.53
CA LEU A 86 -2.33 5.70 -6.04
C LEU A 86 -3.15 6.98 -5.86
N ASP A 87 -3.63 7.58 -6.95
CA ASP A 87 -4.78 8.49 -6.93
C ASP A 87 -6.05 7.65 -6.92
N ARG A 88 -6.71 7.56 -5.75
CA ARG A 88 -7.90 6.74 -5.58
C ARG A 88 -9.13 7.30 -6.29
N GLN A 89 -9.21 8.62 -6.44
CA GLN A 89 -10.33 9.26 -7.14
C GLN A 89 -10.24 9.06 -8.65
N LYS A 90 -9.05 9.25 -9.23
CA LYS A 90 -8.83 9.08 -10.67
C LYS A 90 -8.53 7.65 -11.07
N ARG A 91 -8.26 6.77 -10.10
CA ARG A 91 -7.86 5.37 -10.30
C ARG A 91 -6.65 5.26 -11.22
N ARG A 92 -5.56 5.94 -10.84
CA ARG A 92 -4.30 5.97 -11.58
C ARG A 92 -3.11 5.85 -10.65
N PHE A 93 -2.06 5.19 -11.13
CA PHE A 93 -0.77 5.18 -10.48
C PHE A 93 0.15 6.25 -11.05
N PHE A 94 0.99 6.80 -10.18
CA PHE A 94 2.11 7.63 -10.58
C PHE A 94 3.29 7.37 -9.65
N VAL A 95 4.47 7.73 -10.14
CA VAL A 95 5.73 7.61 -9.41
C VAL A 95 6.32 8.98 -9.17
N MET A 96 6.90 9.14 -7.99
CA MET A 96 7.68 10.30 -7.60
C MET A 96 8.93 9.84 -6.86
N GLU A 97 9.91 10.73 -6.71
CA GLU A 97 10.95 10.56 -5.70
C GLU A 97 10.30 10.45 -4.31
N HIS A 98 10.85 9.56 -3.48
CA HIS A 98 10.26 9.13 -2.22
C HIS A 98 9.86 10.30 -1.32
N ASP A 99 10.85 11.11 -0.92
CA ASP A 99 10.64 12.22 0.04
C ASP A 99 9.67 13.28 -0.49
N GLU A 100 9.68 13.53 -1.80
CA GLU A 100 8.80 14.51 -2.44
C GLU A 100 7.37 14.00 -2.56
N GLY A 101 7.21 12.72 -2.90
CA GLY A 101 5.91 12.07 -2.95
C GLY A 101 5.26 11.99 -1.58
N GLU A 102 6.03 11.61 -0.55
CA GLU A 102 5.57 11.57 0.84
C GLU A 102 5.17 12.96 1.35
N ALA A 103 5.99 13.98 1.09
CA ALA A 103 5.66 15.37 1.43
C ALA A 103 4.37 15.84 0.76
N MET A 104 4.19 15.52 -0.53
CA MET A 104 2.97 15.86 -1.28
C MET A 104 1.74 15.15 -0.71
N ILE A 105 1.84 13.86 -0.37
CA ILE A 105 0.73 13.10 0.23
C ILE A 105 0.32 13.75 1.55
N ARG A 106 1.28 14.11 2.41
CA ARG A 106 1.02 14.81 3.69
C ARG A 106 0.42 16.20 3.51
N GLU A 107 0.88 16.96 2.52
CA GLU A 107 0.34 18.30 2.23
C GLU A 107 -1.12 18.25 1.78
N LEU A 108 -1.47 17.24 0.97
CA LEU A 108 -2.82 17.06 0.42
C LEU A 108 -3.76 16.27 1.36
N ALA A 109 -3.25 15.71 2.44
CA ALA A 109 -4.04 15.02 3.44
C ALA A 109 -5.01 16.02 4.14
N PRO A 110 -6.33 15.73 4.18
CA PRO A 110 -7.27 16.59 4.88
C PRO A 110 -6.87 16.76 6.36
N ARG A 111 -6.83 18.01 6.84
CA ARG A 111 -6.46 18.34 8.23
C ARG A 111 -7.45 17.83 9.30
N HIS A 112 -8.60 17.30 8.90
CA HIS A 112 -9.69 16.90 9.79
C HIS A 112 -9.82 15.38 9.93
N TYR A 113 -8.79 14.72 10.44
CA TYR A 113 -8.83 13.29 10.79
C TYR A 113 -9.13 13.06 12.27
N ALA A 114 -10.22 13.65 12.78
CA ALA A 114 -10.65 13.48 14.18
C ALA A 114 -11.67 12.35 14.39
N ARG A 115 -12.04 11.57 13.36
CA ARG A 115 -13.23 10.68 13.41
C ARG A 115 -12.95 9.18 13.42
N SER A 116 -11.73 8.71 13.17
CA SER A 116 -11.41 7.27 13.09
C SER A 116 -10.65 6.69 14.29
N GLU A 117 -10.21 7.52 15.26
CA GLU A 117 -9.59 7.00 16.49
C GLU A 117 -10.54 6.12 17.32
N LEU A 118 -11.86 6.32 17.23
CA LEU A 118 -12.83 5.61 18.06
C LEU A 118 -13.13 4.16 17.58
N MET A 119 -12.75 3.80 16.34
CA MET A 119 -12.91 2.42 15.81
C MET A 119 -11.59 1.63 15.75
N ARG A 120 -10.44 2.27 16.00
CA ARG A 120 -9.13 1.60 16.04
C ARG A 120 -8.88 0.79 17.33
N GLY A 121 -9.74 0.92 18.33
CA GLY A 121 -9.61 0.27 19.64
C GLY A 121 -9.72 -1.27 19.64
N THR A 122 -10.06 -1.93 18.53
CA THR A 122 -10.20 -3.39 18.49
C THR A 122 -9.30 -4.11 17.49
N ALA A 123 -8.60 -3.43 16.58
CA ALA A 123 -7.84 -4.10 15.51
C ALA A 123 -6.40 -3.60 15.30
N THR A 124 -5.97 -2.49 15.92
CA THR A 124 -4.65 -1.89 15.65
C THR A 124 -3.90 -1.56 16.94
N GLN A 125 -3.54 -2.58 17.71
CA GLN A 125 -2.43 -2.51 18.66
C GLN A 125 -1.46 -3.66 18.40
N LEU A 126 -0.67 -3.54 17.34
CA LEU A 126 0.48 -4.40 17.12
C LEU A 126 1.59 -3.61 16.39
N THR A 127 2.20 -2.65 17.08
CA THR A 127 3.47 -2.05 16.65
C THR A 127 4.46 -2.00 17.81
N VAL A 128 5.55 -2.74 17.64
CA VAL A 128 6.92 -2.55 18.16
C VAL A 128 7.06 -1.97 19.58
N ALA A 129 7.29 -2.87 20.54
CA ALA A 129 8.06 -2.57 21.76
C ALA A 129 8.96 -3.75 22.07
N ALA A 130 10.25 -3.67 21.71
CA ALA A 130 11.32 -4.53 22.25
C ALA A 130 12.72 -4.00 21.93
N ARG A 131 13.05 -2.79 22.40
CA ARG A 131 14.44 -2.42 22.72
C ARG A 131 14.45 -1.61 24.01
N ASP A 132 14.01 -2.27 25.07
CA ASP A 132 14.65 -2.23 26.39
C ASP A 132 13.86 -3.15 27.31
N GLY A 133 14.53 -4.21 27.74
CA GLY A 133 13.92 -5.27 28.53
C GLY A 133 13.45 -4.73 29.87
N LYS A 134 12.13 -4.54 30.00
CA LYS A 134 11.31 -4.69 31.21
C LYS A 134 9.92 -4.15 30.90
N HIS A 135 9.01 -5.05 30.54
CA HIS A 135 7.60 -5.10 30.92
C HIS A 135 6.90 -6.09 30.00
N VAL A 136 6.66 -7.29 30.54
CA VAL A 136 5.75 -8.29 29.97
C VAL A 136 4.35 -7.67 30.06
N LEU A 137 3.79 -7.28 28.92
CA LEU A 137 2.36 -7.05 28.79
C LEU A 137 1.79 -8.23 27.99
N ASP A 138 0.82 -8.90 28.59
CA ASP A 138 0.00 -9.94 27.98
C ASP A 138 -0.50 -9.48 26.62
N ARG A 139 0.08 -10.06 25.56
CA ARG A 139 -0.37 -9.87 24.18
C ARG A 139 -1.50 -10.88 23.96
N PRO A 140 -2.71 -10.49 23.54
CA PRO A 140 -3.58 -11.46 22.92
C PRO A 140 -2.94 -11.82 21.59
N LEU A 141 -2.35 -13.02 21.52
CA LEU A 141 -2.06 -13.68 20.26
C LEU A 141 -3.36 -13.64 19.47
N ILE A 142 -3.37 -12.96 18.32
CA ILE A 142 -4.43 -13.09 17.31
C ILE A 142 -4.70 -14.60 17.20
N SER A 143 -5.96 -15.02 17.39
CA SER A 143 -6.27 -16.45 17.38
C SER A 143 -5.79 -17.04 16.05
N LYS A 144 -5.35 -18.30 16.06
CA LYS A 144 -4.90 -18.98 14.83
C LYS A 144 -5.96 -18.90 13.72
N ASP A 145 -7.23 -18.85 14.10
CA ASP A 145 -8.37 -18.75 13.18
C ASP A 145 -8.46 -17.37 12.53
N LEU A 146 -8.25 -16.27 13.27
CA LEU A 146 -8.24 -14.91 12.72
C LEU A 146 -7.00 -14.67 11.85
N ALA A 147 -5.84 -15.23 12.23
CA ALA A 147 -4.65 -15.21 11.36
C ALA A 147 -4.89 -16.00 10.06
N ALA A 148 -5.51 -17.19 10.15
CA ALA A 148 -5.87 -17.99 8.99
C ALA A 148 -6.91 -17.30 8.10
N GLU A 149 -7.88 -16.59 8.68
CA GLU A 149 -8.88 -15.82 7.94
C GLU A 149 -8.24 -14.63 7.19
N ILE A 150 -7.33 -13.91 7.83
CA ILE A 150 -6.55 -12.83 7.21
C ILE A 150 -5.70 -13.38 6.05
N ILE A 151 -4.99 -14.49 6.27
CA ILE A 151 -4.16 -15.12 5.24
C ILE A 151 -5.02 -15.65 4.08
N HIS A 152 -6.13 -16.32 4.37
CA HIS A 152 -7.02 -16.89 3.35
C HIS A 152 -7.72 -15.79 2.55
N SER A 153 -8.23 -14.75 3.21
CA SER A 153 -8.83 -13.59 2.55
C SER A 153 -7.80 -12.84 1.68
N SER A 154 -6.54 -12.71 2.14
CA SER A 154 -5.49 -12.07 1.35
C SER A 154 -5.12 -12.90 0.12
N SER A 155 -5.02 -14.23 0.24
CA SER A 155 -4.78 -15.11 -0.91
C SER A 155 -5.91 -15.06 -1.96
N GLY A 156 -7.17 -14.90 -1.52
CA GLY A 156 -8.29 -14.69 -2.42
C GLY A 156 -8.20 -13.39 -3.22
N LEU A 157 -7.79 -12.30 -2.56
CA LEU A 157 -7.61 -10.99 -3.19
C LEU A 157 -6.41 -10.97 -4.16
N GLU A 158 -5.31 -11.63 -3.82
CA GLU A 158 -4.15 -11.80 -4.69
C GLU A 158 -4.52 -12.55 -5.97
N LYS A 159 -5.19 -13.69 -5.86
CA LYS A 159 -5.67 -14.45 -7.02
C LYS A 159 -6.63 -13.65 -7.88
N ALA A 160 -7.56 -12.92 -7.25
CA ALA A 160 -8.48 -12.05 -7.97
C ALA A 160 -7.74 -10.93 -8.71
N MET A 161 -6.71 -10.35 -8.09
CA MET A 161 -5.88 -9.30 -8.68
C MET A 161 -5.13 -9.82 -9.91
N VAL A 162 -4.48 -10.99 -9.80
CA VAL A 162 -3.80 -11.64 -10.94
C VAL A 162 -4.79 -11.93 -12.06
N ALA A 163 -5.92 -12.58 -11.76
CA ALA A 163 -6.93 -12.92 -12.76
C ALA A 163 -7.48 -11.66 -13.48
N TRP A 164 -7.68 -10.57 -12.74
CA TRP A 164 -8.14 -9.31 -13.30
C TRP A 164 -7.09 -8.66 -14.22
N LEU A 165 -5.82 -8.66 -13.79
CA LEU A 165 -4.71 -8.18 -14.59
C LEU A 165 -4.57 -9.01 -15.86
N ASP A 166 -4.61 -10.33 -15.78
CA ASP A 166 -4.55 -11.26 -16.92
C ASP A 166 -5.67 -11.02 -17.93
N ALA A 167 -6.89 -10.79 -17.45
CA ALA A 167 -8.05 -10.48 -18.29
C ALA A 167 -7.91 -9.18 -19.10
N GLY A 168 -6.93 -8.31 -18.78
CA GLY A 168 -6.65 -7.10 -19.56
C GLY A 168 -7.73 -6.04 -19.42
N SER A 169 -8.46 -6.04 -18.32
CA SER A 169 -9.48 -5.03 -18.04
C SER A 169 -8.82 -3.67 -17.79
N GLN A 170 -8.68 -2.83 -18.81
CA GLN A 170 -8.43 -1.40 -18.61
C GLN A 170 -9.76 -0.69 -18.30
N PRO A 171 -9.74 0.44 -17.55
CA PRO A 171 -10.84 1.38 -17.63
C PRO A 171 -10.96 1.84 -19.08
N SER A 172 -12.15 1.68 -19.67
CA SER A 172 -12.50 2.23 -20.97
C SER A 172 -12.20 3.73 -20.96
N SER A 173 -11.16 4.15 -21.69
CA SER A 173 -10.95 5.53 -22.10
C SER A 173 -11.94 5.87 -23.22
N ALA A 174 -13.24 5.76 -22.93
CA ALA A 174 -14.29 6.27 -23.78
C ALA A 174 -14.61 7.72 -23.41
N TRP A 175 -13.69 8.64 -23.71
CA TRP A 175 -14.02 10.08 -23.84
C TRP A 175 -13.12 10.73 -24.90
N HIS A 176 -13.55 10.64 -26.15
CA HIS A 176 -13.32 11.70 -27.14
C HIS A 176 -14.67 12.16 -27.67
N SER A 177 -15.03 13.40 -27.36
CA SER A 177 -15.67 14.37 -28.28
C SER A 177 -15.67 15.73 -27.59
#